data_AF-A0AAD4Q194-F1
#
_entry.id   AF-A0AAD4Q194-F1
#
_cell.length_a   1.000
_cell.length_b   1.000
_cell.length_c   1.000
_cell.angle_alpha   90.00
_cell.angle_beta   90.00
_cell.angle_gamma   90.00
#
_symmetry.space_group_name_H-M   'P 1'
#
loop_
_entity.id
_entity.type
_entity.pdbx_description
1 polymer ?
#
loop_
_entity_poly.entity_id
_entity_poly.type
_entity_poly.pdbx_seq_one_letter_code
_entity_poly.pdbx_strand_id
1 'polypeptide(L)'
;MSSLLGLPVITPPALNSSREINTQTSVQDGNIRQSHLYSIEVAKAHSPTQYYDYFVYKSIDRNGNGQICIPRNLNSVCTNIDDQISIEPSVGNPMTWAQFLYATDVVAQDFRLNGSSISASDVVIRPANLNYNIQSSNGAVFITVAYRDHGV
;
A
#
# COMPACT_ATOMS: atom_id res chain seq x y z
N MET A 1 -5.89 -17.12 35.77
CA MET A 1 -6.60 -16.97 34.49
C MET A 1 -6.41 -15.53 34.03
N SER A 2 -5.50 -15.29 33.09
CA SER A 2 -5.35 -13.99 32.44
C SER A 2 -5.53 -14.23 30.95
N SER A 3 -6.71 -13.87 30.46
CA SER A 3 -7.06 -13.94 29.04
C SER A 3 -6.34 -12.77 28.36
N LEU A 4 -5.22 -13.06 27.70
CA LEU A 4 -4.64 -12.18 26.70
C LEU A 4 -5.63 -12.09 25.54
N LEU A 5 -6.47 -11.04 25.59
CA LEU A 5 -7.25 -10.57 24.47
C LEU A 5 -6.30 -10.44 23.27
N GLY A 6 -6.46 -11.33 22.30
CA GLY A 6 -5.90 -11.15 20.97
C GLY A 6 -6.39 -9.79 20.49
N LEU A 7 -5.45 -8.87 20.26
CA LEU A 7 -5.78 -7.59 19.64
C LEU A 7 -6.54 -7.91 18.36
N PRO A 8 -7.80 -7.46 18.21
CA PRO A 8 -8.50 -7.64 16.96
C PRO A 8 -7.63 -6.98 15.88
N VAL A 9 -7.32 -7.74 14.83
CA VAL A 9 -6.90 -7.14 13.56
C VAL A 9 -8.05 -6.23 13.18
N ILE A 10 -7.90 -4.93 13.43
CA ILE A 10 -8.89 -3.93 13.02
C ILE A 10 -8.78 -3.92 11.51
N THR A 11 -9.68 -4.64 10.86
CA THR A 11 -9.87 -4.58 9.42
C THR A 11 -10.24 -3.13 9.08
N PRO A 12 -9.44 -2.43 8.25
CA PRO A 12 -9.75 -1.07 7.86
C PRO A 12 -11.13 -1.00 7.17
N PRO A 13 -11.77 0.19 7.09
CA PRO A 13 -13.20 0.43 6.78
C PRO A 13 -13.75 -0.08 5.42
N ALA A 14 -13.02 -0.92 4.70
CA ALA A 14 -13.40 -1.54 3.42
C ALA A 14 -14.55 -2.58 3.51
N LEU A 15 -15.31 -2.65 4.61
CA LEU A 15 -16.20 -3.77 4.92
C LEU A 15 -17.43 -3.94 4.00
N ASN A 16 -17.74 -2.99 3.11
CA ASN A 16 -18.78 -3.14 2.07
C ASN A 16 -18.25 -3.02 0.63
N SER A 17 -16.94 -2.88 0.46
CA SER A 17 -16.33 -2.58 -0.84
C SER A 17 -15.54 -3.75 -1.40
N SER A 18 -15.70 -4.04 -2.69
CA SER A 18 -14.89 -5.09 -3.33
C SER A 18 -13.54 -4.55 -3.79
N ARG A 19 -12.50 -5.36 -3.65
CA ARG A 19 -11.17 -5.03 -4.16
C ARG A 19 -11.15 -5.06 -5.69
N GLU A 20 -10.51 -4.07 -6.32
CA GLU A 20 -10.37 -4.01 -7.78
C GLU A 20 -8.91 -3.73 -8.17
N ILE A 21 -8.29 -4.67 -8.91
CA ILE A 21 -6.98 -4.43 -9.53
C ILE A 21 -7.22 -3.71 -10.84
N ASN A 22 -7.03 -2.39 -10.83
CA ASN A 22 -7.21 -1.53 -11.99
C ASN A 22 -6.09 -0.49 -12.04
N THR A 23 -5.43 -0.38 -13.19
CA THR A 23 -4.26 0.49 -13.37
C THR A 23 -4.50 1.67 -14.31
N GLN A 24 -5.69 1.79 -14.91
CA GLN A 24 -5.91 2.71 -16.03
C GLN A 24 -7.18 3.57 -15.87
N THR A 25 -8.27 2.98 -15.38
CA THR A 25 -9.59 3.63 -15.35
C THR A 25 -10.08 3.82 -13.92
N SER A 26 -11.12 4.62 -13.74
CA SER A 26 -11.86 4.68 -12.47
C SER A 26 -12.41 3.31 -12.09
N VAL A 27 -12.32 2.98 -10.80
CA VAL A 27 -12.91 1.75 -10.26
C VAL A 27 -14.43 1.85 -10.25
N GLN A 28 -15.12 0.71 -10.15
CA GLN A 28 -16.58 0.71 -9.99
C GLN A 28 -17.01 1.43 -8.70
N ASP A 29 -18.21 2.00 -8.69
CA ASP A 29 -18.81 2.54 -7.47
C ASP A 29 -18.87 1.43 -6.42
N GLY A 30 -18.33 1.70 -5.23
CA GLY A 30 -18.21 0.71 -4.16
C GLY A 30 -16.97 -0.18 -4.22
N ASN A 31 -16.10 -0.06 -5.22
CA ASN A 31 -14.81 -0.76 -5.23
C ASN A 31 -13.68 0.09 -4.65
N ILE A 32 -12.63 -0.57 -4.16
CA ILE A 32 -11.38 0.07 -3.74
C ILE A 32 -10.24 -0.42 -4.63
N ARG A 33 -9.48 0.52 -5.19
CA ARG A 33 -8.31 0.22 -6.02
C ARG A 33 -7.21 -0.43 -5.20
N GLN A 34 -6.90 -1.67 -5.53
CA GLN A 34 -5.82 -2.44 -4.90
C GLN A 34 -4.51 -2.29 -5.69
N SER A 35 -3.40 -2.32 -4.97
CA SER A 35 -2.07 -2.48 -5.56
C SER A 35 -2.00 -3.72 -6.45
N HIS A 36 -1.50 -3.51 -7.66
CA HIS A 36 -1.22 -4.58 -8.63
C HIS A 36 0.17 -5.21 -8.47
N LEU A 37 1.07 -4.59 -7.68
CA LEU A 37 2.49 -4.94 -7.65
C LEU A 37 2.95 -5.39 -6.28
N TYR A 38 2.47 -4.76 -5.22
CA TYR A 38 2.87 -5.03 -3.84
C TYR A 38 1.74 -5.62 -3.01
N SER A 39 2.14 -6.48 -2.10
CA SER A 39 1.36 -7.02 -0.97
C SER A 39 2.22 -6.93 0.28
N ILE A 40 1.55 -6.75 1.41
CA ILE A 40 2.18 -6.62 2.71
C ILE A 40 1.50 -7.52 3.72
N GLU A 41 2.33 -8.20 4.48
CA GLU A 41 1.92 -8.98 5.62
C GLU A 41 2.66 -8.45 6.86
N VAL A 42 2.03 -8.49 8.03
CA VAL A 42 2.68 -8.00 9.27
C VAL A 42 2.57 -9.04 10.39
N ALA A 43 3.67 -9.24 11.10
CA ALA A 43 3.78 -10.10 12.27
C ALA A 43 4.38 -9.36 13.47
N LYS A 44 4.20 -9.88 14.70
CA LYS A 44 4.89 -9.38 15.88
C LYS A 44 6.38 -9.75 15.83
N ALA A 45 7.27 -8.81 16.15
CA ALA A 45 8.71 -9.02 16.01
C ALA A 45 9.28 -10.07 16.98
N HIS A 46 8.74 -10.17 18.21
CA HIS A 46 9.23 -11.12 19.21
C HIS A 46 8.88 -12.59 18.90
N SER A 47 7.98 -12.84 17.95
CA SER A 47 7.54 -14.19 17.53
C SER A 47 6.87 -14.11 16.15
N PRO A 48 7.64 -13.96 15.06
CA PRO A 48 7.11 -13.79 13.71
C PRO A 48 6.67 -15.13 13.11
N THR A 49 5.82 -15.86 13.82
CA THR A 49 5.30 -17.17 13.41
C THR A 49 3.97 -17.06 12.67
N GLN A 50 3.28 -15.93 12.81
CA GLN A 50 2.00 -15.66 12.17
C GLN A 50 2.01 -14.26 11.55
N TYR A 51 1.85 -14.24 10.24
CA TYR A 51 1.72 -13.04 9.42
C TYR A 51 0.24 -12.81 9.09
N TYR A 52 -0.17 -11.55 9.09
CA TYR A 52 -1.53 -11.14 8.74
C TYR A 52 -1.49 -10.23 7.51
N ASP A 53 -2.37 -10.49 6.55
CA ASP A 53 -2.53 -9.67 5.35
C ASP A 53 -3.09 -8.28 5.69
N TYR A 54 -2.50 -7.24 5.08
CA TYR A 54 -3.07 -5.89 5.10
C TYR A 54 -3.34 -5.40 3.68
N PHE A 55 -4.45 -4.69 3.53
CA PHE A 55 -4.85 -4.15 2.23
C PHE A 55 -3.85 -3.08 1.77
N VAL A 56 -3.32 -3.25 0.56
CA VAL A 56 -2.46 -2.26 -0.10
C VAL A 56 -3.29 -1.45 -1.08
N TYR A 57 -3.60 -0.22 -0.72
CA TYR A 57 -4.29 0.75 -1.57
C TYR A 57 -3.39 1.20 -2.72
N LYS A 58 -4.03 1.66 -3.81
CA LYS A 58 -3.35 2.26 -4.96
C LYS A 58 -4.06 3.53 -5.39
N SER A 59 -3.29 4.58 -5.66
CA SER A 59 -3.71 5.76 -6.40
C SER A 59 -2.96 5.82 -7.74
N ILE A 60 -3.64 6.33 -8.75
CA ILE A 60 -3.08 6.59 -10.09
C ILE A 60 -3.41 8.02 -10.49
N ASP A 61 -2.62 8.57 -11.39
CA ASP A 61 -2.80 9.92 -11.91
C ASP A 61 -4.21 10.11 -12.49
N ARG A 62 -4.80 11.28 -12.19
CA ARG A 62 -6.17 11.64 -12.57
C ARG A 62 -7.22 10.62 -12.11
N ASN A 63 -6.88 9.76 -11.16
CA ASN A 63 -7.67 8.65 -10.65
C ASN A 63 -8.19 7.66 -11.72
N GLY A 64 -7.64 7.71 -12.94
CA GLY A 64 -8.12 6.96 -14.10
C GLY A 64 -9.29 7.61 -14.85
N ASN A 65 -9.67 8.85 -14.53
CA ASN A 65 -10.68 9.59 -15.28
C ASN A 65 -10.12 10.25 -16.55
N GLY A 66 -8.80 10.46 -16.61
CA GLY A 66 -8.22 11.38 -17.59
C GLY A 66 -8.54 12.84 -17.25
N GLN A 67 -8.22 13.73 -18.17
CA GLN A 67 -8.35 15.18 -17.97
C GLN A 67 -9.77 15.65 -18.32
N ILE A 68 -10.72 15.42 -17.41
CA ILE A 68 -12.14 15.73 -17.62
C ILE A 68 -12.58 17.01 -16.89
N CYS A 69 -13.49 17.75 -17.50
CA CYS A 69 -14.07 19.00 -16.99
C CYS A 69 -15.39 18.75 -16.23
N ILE A 70 -16.12 17.69 -16.59
CA ILE A 70 -17.38 17.33 -15.98
C ILE A 70 -17.21 15.95 -15.33
N PRO A 71 -17.35 15.83 -13.99
CA PRO A 71 -17.26 14.56 -13.31
C PRO A 71 -18.15 13.49 -13.95
N ARG A 72 -17.62 12.28 -14.10
CA ARG A 72 -18.30 11.10 -14.70
C ARG A 72 -18.61 11.19 -16.20
N ASN A 73 -18.29 12.31 -16.88
CA ASN A 73 -18.40 12.40 -18.34
C ASN A 73 -17.01 12.32 -18.98
N LEU A 74 -16.60 11.12 -19.41
CA LEU A 74 -15.27 10.89 -20.00
C LEU A 74 -15.05 11.62 -21.33
N ASN A 75 -16.11 12.09 -21.99
CA ASN A 75 -16.02 12.88 -23.21
C ASN A 75 -15.81 14.38 -22.93
N SER A 76 -15.90 14.81 -21.67
CA SER A 76 -15.74 16.22 -21.29
C SER A 76 -14.26 16.62 -21.16
N VAL A 77 -13.44 16.32 -22.16
CA VAL A 77 -11.99 16.55 -22.09
C VAL A 77 -11.69 18.05 -21.96
N CYS A 78 -10.98 18.43 -20.90
CA CYS A 78 -10.46 19.78 -20.79
C CYS A 78 -9.27 19.94 -21.74
N THR A 79 -9.39 20.83 -22.71
CA THR A 79 -8.29 21.15 -23.64
C THR A 79 -7.62 22.44 -23.22
N ASN A 80 -6.30 22.54 -23.43
CA ASN A 80 -5.49 23.74 -23.13
C ASN A 80 -5.51 24.20 -21.66
N ILE A 81 -5.74 23.28 -20.73
CA ILE A 81 -5.61 23.52 -19.28
C ILE A 81 -4.45 22.65 -18.79
N ASP A 82 -3.61 23.19 -17.92
CA ASP A 82 -2.57 22.42 -17.22
C ASP A 82 -3.10 22.00 -15.84
N ASP A 83 -3.30 20.69 -15.63
CA ASP A 83 -3.69 20.11 -14.34
C ASP A 83 -2.48 19.66 -13.50
N GLN A 84 -1.27 20.07 -13.92
CA GLN A 84 0.04 19.70 -13.35
C GLN A 84 0.37 18.20 -13.44
N ILE A 85 -0.40 17.44 -14.23
CA ILE A 85 -0.10 16.06 -14.59
C ILE A 85 0.26 16.04 -16.08
N SER A 86 1.44 15.55 -16.39
CA SER A 86 2.04 15.55 -17.72
C SER A 86 2.45 14.14 -18.13
N ILE A 87 3.70 13.75 -17.88
CA ILE A 87 4.34 12.50 -18.29
C ILE A 87 4.06 11.32 -17.34
N GLU A 88 3.61 11.60 -16.11
CA GLU A 88 3.41 10.64 -15.04
C GLU A 88 2.51 9.45 -15.46
N PRO A 89 1.38 9.66 -16.16
CA PRO A 89 0.54 8.55 -16.62
C PRO A 89 1.26 7.63 -17.62
N SER A 90 2.17 8.18 -18.44
CA SER A 90 2.95 7.42 -19.43
C SER A 90 4.10 6.64 -18.81
N VAL A 91 4.72 7.18 -17.75
CA VAL A 91 5.77 6.49 -16.98
C VAL A 91 5.16 5.42 -16.06
N GLY A 92 3.91 5.62 -15.63
CA GLY A 92 3.19 4.66 -14.81
C GLY A 92 3.74 4.61 -13.38
N ASN A 93 3.75 5.75 -12.70
CA ASN A 93 4.26 5.87 -11.32
C ASN A 93 3.12 5.99 -10.29
N PRO A 94 2.42 4.90 -9.96
CA PRO A 94 1.34 4.93 -8.97
C PRO A 94 1.89 5.10 -7.55
N MET A 95 1.07 5.65 -6.66
CA MET A 95 1.33 5.60 -5.23
C MET A 95 0.57 4.44 -4.60
N THR A 96 1.26 3.59 -3.85
CA THR A 96 0.64 2.52 -3.06
C THR A 96 0.97 2.69 -1.59
N TRP A 97 0.02 2.38 -0.71
CA TRP A 97 0.22 2.45 0.74
C TRP A 97 -0.62 1.41 1.46
N ALA A 98 -0.20 1.06 2.66
CA ALA A 98 -0.95 0.25 3.60
C ALA A 98 -0.96 0.93 4.97
N GLN A 99 -1.97 0.63 5.77
CA GLN A 99 -2.09 1.13 7.13
C GLN A 99 -2.47 -0.01 8.05
N PHE A 100 -1.83 -0.06 9.21
CA PHE A 100 -2.11 -1.01 10.27
C PHE A 100 -1.91 -0.37 11.63
N LEU A 101 -2.53 -0.95 12.66
CA LEU A 101 -2.38 -0.53 14.04
C LEU A 101 -1.49 -1.54 14.76
N TYR A 102 -0.59 -1.05 15.61
CA TYR A 102 0.38 -1.87 16.33
C TYR A 102 0.66 -1.27 17.71
N ALA A 103 0.92 -2.14 18.68
CA ALA A 103 1.18 -1.76 20.08
C ALA A 103 2.51 -2.36 20.61
N THR A 104 3.25 -3.05 19.74
CA THR A 104 4.54 -3.69 20.00
C THR A 104 5.35 -3.67 18.71
N ASP A 105 6.66 -3.87 18.78
CA ASP A 105 7.49 -4.02 17.58
C ASP A 105 6.91 -5.07 16.62
N VAL A 106 6.98 -4.76 15.32
CA VAL A 106 6.47 -5.61 14.25
C VAL A 106 7.52 -5.83 13.17
N VAL A 107 7.29 -6.85 12.36
CA VAL A 107 8.00 -7.09 11.10
C VAL A 107 6.97 -6.98 9.99
N ALA A 108 7.17 -5.99 9.12
CA ALA A 108 6.44 -5.87 7.86
C ALA A 108 7.17 -6.67 6.79
N GLN A 109 6.46 -7.59 6.14
CA GLN A 109 6.95 -8.40 5.05
C GLN A 109 6.31 -7.92 3.75
N ASP A 110 7.12 -7.40 2.83
CA ASP A 110 6.70 -6.95 1.52
C ASP A 110 7.16 -7.93 0.44
N PHE A 111 6.27 -8.24 -0.50
CA PHE A 111 6.58 -9.03 -1.69
C PHE A 111 5.98 -8.42 -2.95
N ARG A 112 6.57 -8.75 -4.10
CA ARG A 112 6.02 -8.37 -5.40
C ARG A 112 5.10 -9.45 -5.94
N LEU A 113 3.88 -9.07 -6.29
CA LEU A 113 2.85 -9.93 -6.87
C LEU A 113 3.21 -10.46 -8.27
N ASN A 114 4.20 -9.86 -8.94
CA ASN A 114 4.74 -10.36 -10.20
C ASN A 114 5.85 -11.42 -10.02
N GLY A 115 6.12 -11.86 -8.79
CA GLY A 115 7.14 -12.87 -8.46
C GLY A 115 8.59 -12.38 -8.49
N SER A 116 8.83 -11.09 -8.81
CA SER A 116 10.19 -10.54 -8.80
C SER A 116 10.70 -10.38 -7.37
N SER A 117 11.91 -10.86 -7.11
CA SER A 117 12.53 -10.75 -5.78
C SER A 117 12.87 -9.32 -5.38
N ILE A 118 12.83 -9.04 -4.08
CA ILE A 118 13.32 -7.80 -3.47
C ILE A 118 14.58 -8.14 -2.65
N SER A 119 15.68 -7.42 -2.90
CA SER A 119 16.90 -7.49 -2.07
C SER A 119 16.91 -6.36 -1.05
N ALA A 120 17.30 -6.64 0.19
CA ALA A 120 17.45 -5.63 1.22
C ALA A 120 18.46 -4.53 0.83
N SER A 121 19.49 -4.86 0.05
CA SER A 121 20.50 -3.90 -0.44
C SER A 121 19.93 -2.83 -1.37
N ASP A 122 18.80 -3.13 -2.01
CA ASP A 122 18.21 -2.29 -3.05
C ASP A 122 17.04 -1.45 -2.52
N VAL A 123 16.70 -1.62 -1.24
CA VAL A 123 15.58 -0.93 -0.58
C VAL A 123 16.10 0.29 0.16
N VAL A 124 15.49 1.44 -0.12
CA VAL A 124 15.74 2.70 0.57
C VAL A 124 14.43 3.19 1.18
N ILE A 125 14.39 3.27 2.51
CA ILE A 125 13.25 3.84 3.24
C ILE A 125 13.48 5.33 3.47
N ARG A 126 12.43 6.13 3.25
CA ARG A 126 12.45 7.58 3.48
C ARG A 126 11.35 7.94 4.51
N PRO A 127 11.64 8.81 5.49
CA PRO A 127 12.90 9.55 5.67
C PRO A 127 14.05 8.66 6.18
N ALA A 128 15.27 8.92 5.71
CA ALA A 128 16.41 8.00 5.88
C ALA A 128 16.97 7.96 7.31
N ASN A 129 16.63 8.93 8.16
CA ASN A 129 17.08 9.01 9.55
C ASN A 129 16.40 7.99 10.48
N LEU A 130 15.42 7.22 10.00
CA LEU A 130 14.70 6.23 10.80
C LEU A 130 15.50 4.93 11.03
N ASN A 131 16.53 4.67 10.21
CA ASN A 131 17.49 3.57 10.39
C ASN A 131 16.84 2.20 10.66
N TYR A 132 15.83 1.83 9.88
CA TYR A 132 15.17 0.53 10.01
C TYR A 132 16.11 -0.64 9.76
N ASN A 133 15.87 -1.74 10.48
CA ASN A 133 16.48 -3.03 10.17
C ASN A 133 15.72 -3.65 8.97
N ILE A 134 16.43 -3.86 7.86
CA ILE A 134 15.90 -4.40 6.63
C ILE A 134 16.63 -5.71 6.33
N GLN A 135 15.87 -6.78 6.13
CA GLN A 135 16.39 -8.10 5.75
C GLN A 135 15.63 -8.60 4.52
N SER A 136 16.21 -9.51 3.74
CA SER A 136 15.50 -10.14 2.63
C SER A 136 15.70 -11.64 2.66
N SER A 137 14.63 -12.39 2.41
CA SER A 137 14.63 -13.86 2.36
C SER A 137 13.49 -14.33 1.46
N ASN A 138 13.73 -15.40 0.70
CA ASN A 138 12.73 -15.99 -0.21
C ASN A 138 12.07 -14.98 -1.17
N GLY A 139 12.83 -13.97 -1.62
CA GLY A 139 12.35 -12.95 -2.55
C GLY A 139 11.49 -11.84 -1.93
N ALA A 140 11.23 -11.88 -0.61
CA ALA A 140 10.56 -10.82 0.13
C ALA A 140 11.56 -9.96 0.92
N VAL A 141 11.15 -8.74 1.26
CA VAL A 141 11.86 -7.86 2.20
C VAL A 141 11.10 -7.79 3.52
N PHE A 142 11.84 -7.79 4.62
CA PHE A 142 11.36 -7.76 5.99
C PHE A 142 11.89 -6.50 6.66
N ILE A 143 10.98 -5.65 7.13
CA ILE A 143 11.29 -4.36 7.74
C ILE A 143 10.84 -4.42 9.19
N THR A 144 11.77 -4.35 10.13
CA THR A 144 11.43 -4.28 11.57
C THR A 144 11.04 -2.84 11.92
N VAL A 145 9.80 -2.64 12.38
CA VAL A 145 9.28 -1.35 12.81
C VAL A 145 9.09 -1.37 14.33
N ALA A 146 9.89 -0.57 15.02
CA ALA A 146 9.78 -0.42 16.47
C ALA A 146 8.50 0.33 16.85
N TYR A 147 7.89 -0.06 17.97
CA TYR A 147 6.75 0.64 18.53
C TYR A 147 7.11 2.06 18.99
N ARG A 148 6.22 3.00 18.69
CA ARG A 148 6.27 4.39 19.13
C ARG A 148 4.84 4.86 19.37
N ASP A 149 4.61 5.56 20.48
CA ASP A 149 3.26 6.04 20.86
C ASP A 149 2.63 7.01 19.83
N HIS A 150 3.45 7.62 18.98
CA HIS A 150 3.03 8.55 17.92
C HIS A 150 3.02 7.93 16.52
N GLY A 151 3.27 6.62 16.40
CA GLY A 151 3.54 5.99 15.12
C GLY A 151 4.94 6.33 14.58
N VAL A 152 5.13 6.11 13.28
CA VAL A 152 6.40 6.36 12.57
C VAL A 152 6.63 7.85 12.35
#